data_AF-A0AAE4DJ01-F1
#
_entry.id   AF-A0AAE4DJ01-F1
#
_cell.length_a   1.000
_cell.length_b   1.000
_cell.length_c   1.000
_cell.angle_alpha   90.00
_cell.angle_beta   90.00
_cell.angle_gamma   90.00
#
_symmetry.space_group_name_H-M   'P 1'
#
loop_
_entity.id
_entity.type
_entity.pdbx_description
1 polymer ?
#
loop_
_entity_poly.entity_id
_entity_poly.type
_entity_poly.pdbx_seq_one_letter_code
_entity_poly.pdbx_strand_id
1 'polypeptide(L)'
;MGLFKFGEKNADGQQKRIEHTGRYLRASRTGGISLRAQTRVAGVNLTGNTSHGARISTQLAKNTQVAFQNGRFVLRGRYGSDAAKFNLSKSGVTVSTKTDVGAFNWIKPARSSFKFAGVNIRGRNAAYLQAAYHAVKLVAESARVAAMILLRLSRWIAAATGHVYLRYQLAQEARSRVNLSLSEAQVAGQSVLDSHAVTFKDWKTSELMAGMIFTLAVLGRGDNVFPLAHRDIIANDKTTRERSFQEITAAGELIKAWLGVTSQSRDPAAIIGVMLELTHAWANRVDQNEYAKALFFLDDVCLALGPRTILQNEIIDRLPELLDLEIEVLAEGG
;
A
#
# COMPACT_ATOMS: atom_id res chain seq x y z
N MET A 1 15.49 15.10 -54.07
CA MET A 1 16.54 15.47 -53.11
C MET A 1 17.17 16.77 -53.57
N GLY A 2 17.06 17.84 -52.78
CA GLY A 2 17.45 19.19 -53.21
C GLY A 2 18.95 19.32 -53.45
N LEU A 3 19.32 20.11 -54.47
CA LEU A 3 20.70 20.43 -54.85
C LEU A 3 21.46 21.16 -53.72
N PHE A 4 20.79 21.62 -52.67
CA PHE A 4 21.41 22.29 -51.52
C PHE A 4 20.71 21.80 -50.25
N LYS A 5 21.45 21.67 -49.14
CA LYS A 5 20.88 21.24 -47.84
C LYS A 5 20.00 22.30 -47.18
N PHE A 6 19.16 22.99 -47.95
CA PHE A 6 18.13 23.89 -47.45
C PHE A 6 17.06 23.07 -46.71
N GLY A 7 16.70 23.49 -45.50
CA GLY A 7 15.68 22.84 -44.69
C GLY A 7 16.19 21.81 -43.67
N GLU A 8 17.47 21.41 -43.71
CA GLU A 8 18.04 20.55 -42.65
C GLU A 8 18.17 21.33 -41.35
N LYS A 9 17.21 21.10 -40.44
CA LYS A 9 17.15 21.71 -39.13
C LYS A 9 17.80 20.84 -38.06
N ASN A 10 18.33 21.48 -37.02
CA ASN A 10 18.74 20.81 -35.78
C ASN A 10 17.53 20.24 -35.04
N ALA A 11 17.78 19.42 -34.01
CA ALA A 11 16.73 18.98 -33.08
C ALA A 11 15.93 20.17 -32.49
N ASP A 12 16.55 21.36 -32.49
CA ASP A 12 15.98 22.62 -32.01
C ASP A 12 15.38 23.50 -33.15
N GLY A 13 15.11 22.96 -34.35
CA GLY A 13 14.40 23.67 -35.43
C GLY A 13 15.18 24.73 -36.23
N GLN A 14 16.45 24.96 -35.91
CA GLN A 14 17.32 25.94 -36.61
C GLN A 14 18.03 25.32 -37.81
N GLN A 15 18.15 26.07 -38.92
CA GLN A 15 18.89 25.66 -40.12
C GLN A 15 20.36 25.36 -39.76
N LYS A 16 20.82 24.13 -40.01
CA LYS A 16 22.17 23.67 -39.67
C LYS A 16 23.25 24.45 -40.41
N ARG A 17 23.25 24.38 -41.75
CA ARG A 17 24.22 25.01 -42.67
C ARG A 17 23.58 25.13 -44.07
N ILE A 18 24.06 26.08 -44.87
CA ILE A 18 23.80 26.15 -46.32
C ILE A 18 25.07 25.64 -47.01
N GLU A 19 25.04 24.36 -47.39
CA GLU A 19 26.14 23.72 -48.11
C GLU A 19 25.59 22.79 -49.20
N HIS A 20 26.30 22.72 -50.32
CA HIS A 20 26.18 21.63 -51.29
C HIS A 20 27.34 20.65 -51.07
N THR A 21 27.03 19.37 -50.98
CA THR A 21 28.04 18.31 -50.84
C THR A 21 27.74 17.21 -51.86
N GLY A 22 28.55 17.15 -52.92
CA GLY A 22 28.59 16.05 -53.87
C GLY A 22 29.70 15.04 -53.53
N ARG A 23 29.87 14.02 -54.38
CA ARG A 23 30.86 12.93 -54.19
C ARG A 23 32.30 13.45 -54.12
N TYR A 24 32.63 14.45 -54.94
CA TYR A 24 33.98 15.01 -55.04
C TYR A 24 34.04 16.54 -54.87
N LEU A 25 32.90 17.20 -54.67
CA LEU A 25 32.80 18.66 -54.61
C LEU A 25 32.01 19.07 -53.38
N ARG A 26 32.53 20.04 -52.63
CA ARG A 26 31.81 20.69 -51.55
C ARG A 26 31.85 22.19 -51.78
N ALA A 27 30.68 22.80 -51.86
CA ALA A 27 30.53 24.24 -51.96
C ALA A 27 29.77 24.76 -50.73
N SER A 28 30.28 25.79 -50.07
CA SER A 28 29.62 26.40 -48.92
C SER A 28 29.87 27.90 -48.86
N ARG A 29 28.90 28.65 -48.34
CA ARG A 29 28.96 30.12 -48.24
C ARG A 29 30.17 30.62 -47.45
N THR A 30 30.57 29.93 -46.39
CA THR A 30 31.70 30.34 -45.52
C THR A 30 33.02 29.68 -45.85
N GLY A 31 33.03 28.58 -46.62
CA GLY A 31 34.21 27.76 -46.88
C GLY A 31 34.63 27.69 -48.35
N GLY A 32 33.94 28.39 -49.26
CA GLY A 32 34.21 28.36 -50.69
C GLY A 32 33.88 27.01 -51.35
N ILE A 33 34.46 26.79 -52.53
CA ILE A 33 34.39 25.53 -53.30
C ILE A 33 35.66 24.73 -53.03
N SER A 34 35.51 23.48 -52.61
CA SER A 34 36.61 22.55 -52.38
C SER A 34 36.36 21.23 -53.10
N LEU A 35 37.39 20.69 -53.74
CA LEU A 35 37.37 19.34 -54.27
C LEU A 35 37.89 18.40 -53.17
N ARG A 36 37.22 17.25 -53.03
CA ARG A 36 37.57 16.20 -52.07
C ARG A 36 37.68 14.88 -52.81
N ALA A 37 38.82 14.23 -52.75
CA ALA A 37 38.96 12.82 -53.11
C ALA A 37 39.16 12.01 -51.83
N GLN A 38 38.43 10.90 -51.69
CA GLN A 38 38.62 9.95 -50.60
C GLN A 38 38.75 8.55 -51.19
N THR A 39 39.77 7.81 -50.77
CA THR A 39 39.96 6.41 -51.13
C THR A 39 40.37 5.61 -49.90
N ARG A 40 39.99 4.33 -49.87
CA ARG A 40 40.36 3.41 -48.81
C ARG A 40 41.20 2.30 -49.43
N VAL A 41 42.44 2.19 -49.00
CA VAL A 41 43.41 1.22 -49.51
C VAL A 41 44.01 0.46 -48.32
N ALA A 42 43.91 -0.88 -48.34
CA ALA A 42 44.50 -1.76 -47.32
C ALA A 42 44.22 -1.34 -45.86
N GLY A 43 42.98 -0.95 -45.55
CA GLY A 43 42.58 -0.52 -44.19
C GLY A 43 42.93 0.92 -43.82
N VAL A 44 43.67 1.65 -44.69
CA VAL A 44 44.02 3.06 -44.52
C VAL A 44 43.11 3.94 -45.37
N ASN A 45 42.57 5.00 -44.79
CA ASN A 45 41.78 6.02 -45.47
C ASN A 45 42.67 7.19 -45.88
N LEU A 46 42.74 7.46 -47.18
CA LEU A 46 43.42 8.60 -47.77
C LEU A 46 42.36 9.61 -48.21
N THR A 47 42.48 10.86 -47.76
CA THR A 47 41.59 11.96 -48.12
C THR A 47 42.43 13.14 -48.59
N GLY A 48 42.25 13.56 -49.83
CA GLY A 48 42.81 14.80 -50.35
C GLY A 48 41.71 15.85 -50.43
N ASN A 49 42.00 17.08 -50.00
CA ASN A 49 41.10 18.22 -50.14
C ASN A 49 41.89 19.44 -50.64
N THR A 50 41.37 20.15 -51.65
CA THR A 50 42.06 21.31 -52.23
C THR A 50 42.24 22.49 -51.27
N SER A 51 41.37 22.64 -50.27
CA SER A 51 41.41 23.73 -49.28
C SER A 51 42.04 23.31 -47.96
N HIS A 52 42.05 22.02 -47.64
CA HIS A 52 42.48 21.49 -46.34
C HIS A 52 43.63 20.48 -46.40
N GLY A 53 44.17 20.21 -47.59
CA GLY A 53 45.31 19.32 -47.82
C GLY A 53 44.99 17.83 -47.70
N ALA A 54 46.03 17.03 -47.43
CA ALA A 54 45.96 15.57 -47.39
C ALA A 54 45.87 15.01 -45.96
N ARG A 55 45.04 13.98 -45.79
CA ARG A 55 44.88 13.24 -44.55
C ARG A 55 44.97 11.75 -44.82
N ILE A 56 45.86 11.09 -44.08
CA ILE A 56 46.01 9.64 -44.03
C ILE A 56 45.50 9.20 -42.67
N SER A 57 44.60 8.23 -42.59
CA SER A 57 44.11 7.75 -41.30
C SER A 57 43.80 6.26 -41.29
N THR A 58 44.21 5.57 -40.23
CA THR A 58 43.94 4.17 -40.00
C THR A 58 43.32 3.96 -38.63
N GLN A 59 42.52 2.92 -38.50
CA GLN A 59 41.94 2.51 -37.24
C GLN A 59 42.81 1.39 -36.66
N LEU A 60 43.56 1.68 -35.59
CA LEU A 60 44.45 0.68 -34.97
C LEU A 60 43.68 -0.32 -34.09
N ALA A 61 42.59 0.13 -33.47
CA ALA A 61 41.72 -0.69 -32.64
C ALA A 61 40.29 -0.15 -32.63
N LYS A 62 39.33 -0.89 -32.06
CA LYS A 62 37.96 -0.40 -31.90
C LYS A 62 37.98 0.94 -31.14
N ASN A 63 37.42 1.99 -31.75
CA ASN A 63 37.39 3.35 -31.21
C ASN A 63 38.74 4.05 -31.02
N THR A 64 39.85 3.55 -31.59
CA THR A 64 41.13 4.27 -31.67
C THR A 64 41.58 4.45 -33.10
N GLN A 65 41.78 5.72 -33.45
CA GLN A 65 42.23 6.16 -34.76
C GLN A 65 43.58 6.85 -34.65
N VAL A 66 44.46 6.52 -35.58
CA VAL A 66 45.69 7.26 -35.85
C VAL A 66 45.58 7.90 -37.22
N ALA A 67 45.98 9.16 -37.32
CA ALA A 67 45.98 9.90 -38.56
C ALA A 67 47.21 10.80 -38.68
N PHE A 68 47.65 11.02 -39.91
CA PHE A 68 48.52 12.12 -40.29
C PHE A 68 47.71 13.09 -41.16
N GLN A 69 47.58 14.33 -40.73
CA GLN A 69 46.86 15.37 -41.47
C GLN A 69 47.80 16.54 -41.72
N ASN A 70 48.12 16.82 -42.98
CA ASN A 70 49.09 17.85 -43.40
C ASN A 70 50.41 17.78 -42.60
N GLY A 71 51.01 16.59 -42.51
CA GLY A 71 52.25 16.36 -41.75
C GLY A 71 52.08 16.25 -40.22
N ARG A 72 50.90 16.54 -39.65
CA ARG A 72 50.67 16.44 -38.20
C ARG A 72 50.12 15.08 -37.80
N PHE A 73 50.81 14.41 -36.88
CA PHE A 73 50.31 13.21 -36.20
C PHE A 73 49.13 13.50 -35.26
N VAL A 74 48.07 12.70 -35.36
CA VAL A 74 46.84 12.77 -34.60
C VAL A 74 46.49 11.38 -34.08
N LEU A 75 46.52 11.20 -32.76
CA LEU A 75 45.98 10.04 -32.06
C LEU A 75 44.66 10.42 -31.39
N ARG A 76 43.62 9.61 -31.57
CA ARG A 76 42.31 9.80 -30.94
C ARG A 76 41.70 8.45 -30.56
N GLY A 77 41.36 8.29 -29.28
CA GLY A 77 40.56 7.17 -28.78
C GLY A 77 39.38 7.64 -27.94
N ARG A 78 38.24 6.96 -28.00
CA ARG A 78 37.06 7.25 -27.16
C ARG A 78 36.43 5.95 -26.65
N TYR A 79 36.39 5.78 -25.34
CA TYR A 79 35.96 4.54 -24.70
C TYR A 79 35.03 4.82 -23.52
N GLY A 80 34.25 3.82 -23.11
CA GLY A 80 33.40 3.88 -21.92
C GLY A 80 31.97 4.37 -22.16
N SER A 81 31.17 4.29 -21.09
CA SER A 81 29.75 4.67 -21.05
C SER A 81 29.57 6.17 -20.78
N ASP A 82 28.34 6.68 -20.87
CA ASP A 82 28.04 8.10 -20.61
C ASP A 82 28.41 8.55 -19.18
N ALA A 83 28.42 7.63 -18.20
CA ALA A 83 28.86 7.91 -16.82
C ALA A 83 30.37 8.13 -16.69
N ALA A 84 31.19 7.46 -17.51
CA ALA A 84 32.65 7.58 -17.49
C ALA A 84 33.24 7.34 -18.89
N LYS A 85 33.50 8.44 -19.61
CA LYS A 85 34.14 8.41 -20.93
C LYS A 85 35.64 8.64 -20.82
N PHE A 86 36.41 7.67 -21.29
CA PHE A 86 37.86 7.76 -21.44
C PHE A 86 38.20 8.27 -22.83
N ASN A 87 38.86 9.43 -22.90
CA ASN A 87 39.28 10.04 -24.14
C ASN A 87 40.81 10.01 -24.22
N LEU A 88 41.34 9.26 -25.18
CA LEU A 88 42.77 9.19 -25.50
C LEU A 88 43.11 10.21 -26.57
N SER A 89 44.22 10.93 -26.39
CA SER A 89 44.74 11.91 -27.35
C SER A 89 46.26 11.90 -27.38
N LYS A 90 46.88 12.58 -28.36
CA LYS A 90 48.35 12.77 -28.41
C LYS A 90 48.94 13.28 -27.08
N SER A 91 48.19 14.09 -26.33
CA SER A 91 48.63 14.67 -25.04
C SER A 91 48.11 13.92 -23.81
N GLY A 92 47.82 12.62 -23.97
CA GLY A 92 47.41 11.72 -22.89
C GLY A 92 45.92 11.40 -22.83
N VAL A 93 45.54 10.71 -21.75
CA VAL A 93 44.19 10.22 -21.46
C VAL A 93 43.45 11.21 -20.55
N THR A 94 42.15 11.38 -20.78
CA THR A 94 41.27 12.15 -19.90
C THR A 94 39.97 11.43 -19.64
N VAL A 95 39.42 11.59 -18.44
CA VAL A 95 38.12 11.03 -18.05
C VAL A 95 37.09 12.14 -17.99
N SER A 96 35.90 11.89 -18.55
CA SER A 96 34.79 12.83 -18.50
C SER A 96 33.47 12.14 -18.25
N THR A 97 32.62 12.74 -17.44
CA THR A 97 31.25 12.30 -17.18
C THR A 97 30.28 13.21 -17.92
N LYS A 98 29.28 12.62 -18.60
CA LYS A 98 28.22 13.38 -19.27
C LYS A 98 27.07 13.62 -18.28
N THR A 99 26.51 14.82 -18.31
CA THR A 99 25.37 15.24 -17.49
C THR A 99 24.27 15.81 -18.39
N ASP A 100 23.07 16.01 -17.84
CA ASP A 100 21.93 16.58 -18.56
C ASP A 100 22.22 18.00 -19.07
N VAL A 101 23.09 18.71 -18.34
CA VAL A 101 23.54 20.07 -18.63
C VAL A 101 24.91 20.12 -19.32
N GLY A 102 25.50 19.00 -19.75
CA GLY A 102 26.73 19.00 -20.55
C GLY A 102 27.71 17.87 -20.25
N ALA A 103 28.98 18.21 -20.03
CA ALA A 103 30.03 17.24 -19.72
C ALA A 103 31.10 17.83 -18.80
N PHE A 104 31.46 17.09 -17.77
CA PHE A 104 32.49 17.44 -16.81
C PHE A 104 33.74 16.58 -17.05
N ASN A 105 34.90 17.20 -17.24
CA ASN A 105 36.17 16.50 -17.38
C ASN A 105 36.95 16.54 -16.07
N TRP A 106 37.17 15.37 -15.48
CA TRP A 106 37.81 15.20 -14.17
C TRP A 106 39.29 15.58 -14.16
N ILE A 107 39.98 15.43 -15.31
CA ILE A 107 41.44 15.61 -15.40
C ILE A 107 41.80 16.96 -16.02
N LYS A 108 41.02 17.43 -17.00
CA LYS A 108 41.26 18.71 -17.70
C LYS A 108 39.99 19.57 -17.63
N PRO A 109 39.78 20.34 -16.55
CA PRO A 109 38.59 21.18 -16.35
C PRO A 109 38.33 22.16 -17.50
N ALA A 110 39.39 22.62 -18.17
CA ALA A 110 39.29 23.48 -19.37
C ALA A 110 38.64 22.78 -20.60
N ARG A 111 38.39 21.47 -20.54
CA ARG A 111 37.68 20.71 -21.58
C ARG A 111 36.22 20.39 -21.19
N SER A 112 35.73 20.93 -20.08
CA SER A 112 34.33 20.80 -19.67
C SER A 112 33.41 21.69 -20.52
N SER A 113 32.13 21.33 -20.55
CA SER A 113 31.06 22.08 -21.21
C SER A 113 29.79 22.09 -20.37
N PHE A 114 29.08 23.20 -20.38
CA PHE A 114 27.83 23.42 -19.66
C PHE A 114 26.84 24.12 -20.58
N LYS A 115 25.61 23.61 -20.69
CA LYS A 115 24.53 24.15 -21.50
C LYS A 115 23.42 24.60 -20.55
N PHE A 116 23.07 25.87 -20.63
CA PHE A 116 21.97 26.45 -19.88
C PHE A 116 21.22 27.45 -20.75
N ALA A 117 19.89 27.36 -20.77
CA ALA A 117 19.01 28.23 -21.58
C ALA A 117 19.46 28.36 -23.05
N GLY A 118 19.92 27.27 -23.68
CA GLY A 118 20.40 27.25 -25.07
C GLY A 118 21.85 27.74 -25.27
N VAL A 119 22.47 28.36 -24.27
CA VAL A 119 23.85 28.85 -24.33
C VAL A 119 24.82 27.75 -23.90
N ASN A 120 25.82 27.46 -24.76
CA ASN A 120 26.88 26.50 -24.48
C ASN A 120 28.13 27.19 -23.97
N ILE A 121 28.37 27.15 -22.66
CA ILE A 121 29.59 27.60 -22.01
C ILE A 121 30.63 26.47 -22.07
N ARG A 122 31.87 26.81 -22.40
CA ARG A 122 32.99 25.85 -22.48
C ARG A 122 34.18 26.37 -21.67
N GLY A 123 35.07 25.47 -21.28
CA GLY A 123 36.29 25.84 -20.56
C GLY A 123 36.17 25.69 -19.04
N ARG A 124 37.06 26.36 -18.30
CA ARG A 124 37.11 26.25 -16.83
C ARG A 124 35.82 26.73 -16.16
N ASN A 125 35.20 27.79 -16.69
CA ASN A 125 33.92 28.30 -16.16
C ASN A 125 32.81 27.24 -16.23
N ALA A 126 32.80 26.41 -17.29
CA ALA A 126 31.85 25.30 -17.39
C ALA A 126 32.09 24.22 -16.33
N ALA A 127 33.34 24.00 -15.91
CA ALA A 127 33.64 23.06 -14.83
C ALA A 127 33.08 23.53 -13.49
N TYR A 128 33.21 24.82 -13.17
CA TYR A 128 32.61 25.40 -11.95
C TYR A 128 31.08 25.30 -11.95
N LEU A 129 30.44 25.59 -13.08
CA LEU A 129 28.98 25.47 -13.21
C LEU A 129 28.49 24.02 -13.09
N GLN A 130 29.21 23.05 -13.67
CA GLN A 130 28.92 21.63 -13.49
C GLN A 130 29.10 21.19 -12.03
N ALA A 131 30.16 21.66 -11.35
CA ALA A 131 30.39 21.34 -9.94
C ALA A 131 29.25 21.89 -9.05
N ALA A 132 28.82 23.13 -9.28
CA ALA A 132 27.67 23.72 -8.60
C ALA A 132 26.38 22.93 -8.87
N TYR A 133 26.13 22.54 -10.12
CA TYR A 133 24.99 21.69 -10.48
C TYR A 133 25.01 20.35 -9.73
N HIS A 134 26.16 19.68 -9.66
CA HIS A 134 26.30 18.42 -8.92
C HIS A 134 26.08 18.60 -7.42
N ALA A 135 26.57 19.69 -6.82
CA ALA A 135 26.34 19.98 -5.41
C ALA A 135 24.85 20.16 -5.10
N VAL A 136 24.14 20.96 -5.91
CA VAL A 136 22.70 21.17 -5.75
C VAL A 136 21.93 19.86 -5.95
N LYS A 137 22.26 19.08 -6.99
CA LYS A 137 21.62 17.79 -7.25
C LYS A 137 21.86 16.81 -6.10
N LEU A 138 23.07 16.75 -5.56
CA LEU A 138 23.40 15.89 -4.42
C LEU A 138 22.56 16.26 -3.18
N VAL A 139 22.42 17.54 -2.87
CA VAL A 139 21.59 18.01 -1.75
C VAL A 139 20.12 17.62 -1.96
N ALA A 140 19.58 17.87 -3.16
CA ALA A 140 18.19 17.54 -3.48
C ALA A 140 17.91 16.03 -3.38
N GLU A 141 18.77 15.19 -3.94
CA GLU A 141 18.61 13.73 -3.88
C GLU A 141 18.82 13.21 -2.45
N SER A 142 19.74 13.79 -1.68
CA SER A 142 19.94 13.43 -0.26
C SER A 142 18.71 13.76 0.58
N ALA A 143 18.10 14.93 0.38
CA ALA A 143 16.86 15.31 1.04
C ALA A 143 15.70 14.36 0.70
N ARG A 144 15.60 13.96 -0.58
CA ARG A 144 14.60 12.99 -1.03
C ARG A 144 14.79 11.63 -0.36
N VAL A 145 16.02 11.14 -0.28
CA VAL A 145 16.34 9.87 0.41
C VAL A 145 16.01 9.96 1.89
N ALA A 146 16.36 11.05 2.56
CA ALA A 146 16.02 11.28 3.97
C ALA A 146 14.51 11.27 4.21
N ALA A 147 13.72 11.95 3.37
CA ALA A 147 12.26 11.94 3.46
C ALA A 147 11.68 10.52 3.29
N MET A 148 12.19 9.73 2.34
CA MET A 148 11.76 8.34 2.17
C MET A 148 12.06 7.47 3.39
N ILE A 149 13.23 7.65 4.01
CA ILE A 149 13.60 6.91 5.23
C ILE A 149 12.67 7.28 6.38
N LEU A 150 12.40 8.57 6.60
CA LEU A 150 11.49 9.05 7.64
C LEU A 150 10.08 8.47 7.48
N LEU A 151 9.54 8.45 6.26
CA LEU A 151 8.23 7.87 5.97
C LEU A 151 8.18 6.36 6.19
N ARG A 152 9.26 5.63 5.89
CA ARG A 152 9.33 4.19 6.18
C ARG A 152 9.38 3.93 7.68
N LEU A 153 10.15 4.73 8.41
CA LEU A 153 10.29 4.61 9.86
C LEU A 153 8.96 4.91 10.56
N SER A 154 8.24 5.96 10.14
CA SER A 154 6.93 6.29 10.72
C SER A 154 5.89 5.19 10.49
N ARG A 155 5.86 4.58 9.29
CA ARG A 155 5.01 3.43 9.00
C ARG A 155 5.34 2.22 9.88
N TRP A 156 6.63 1.95 10.08
CA TRP A 156 7.06 0.84 10.92
C TRP A 156 6.67 1.06 12.39
N ILE A 157 6.84 2.29 12.90
CA ILE A 157 6.40 2.66 14.25
C ILE A 157 4.88 2.49 14.38
N ALA A 158 4.10 3.01 13.44
CA ALA A 158 2.63 2.87 13.47
C ALA A 158 2.17 1.40 13.47
N ALA A 159 2.82 0.54 12.68
CA ALA A 159 2.55 -0.89 12.66
C ALA A 159 2.91 -1.55 14.00
N ALA A 160 4.07 -1.20 14.57
CA ALA A 160 4.50 -1.72 15.86
C ALA A 160 3.55 -1.29 17.00
N THR A 161 3.17 -0.01 17.05
CA THR A 161 2.21 0.48 18.05
C THR A 161 0.83 -0.16 17.87
N GLY A 162 0.38 -0.35 16.63
CA GLY A 162 -0.85 -1.07 16.33
C GLY A 162 -0.82 -2.52 16.83
N HIS A 163 0.28 -3.24 16.60
CA HIS A 163 0.43 -4.61 17.08
C HIS A 163 0.43 -4.70 18.61
N VAL A 164 1.15 -3.80 19.28
CA VAL A 164 1.17 -3.73 20.74
C VAL A 164 -0.22 -3.41 21.29
N TYR A 165 -0.93 -2.46 20.68
CA TYR A 165 -2.29 -2.10 21.08
C TYR A 165 -3.28 -3.26 20.94
N LEU A 166 -3.24 -3.97 19.81
CA LEU A 166 -4.08 -5.15 19.58
C LEU A 166 -3.80 -6.26 20.60
N ARG A 167 -2.51 -6.54 20.87
CA ARG A 167 -2.11 -7.50 21.90
C ARG A 167 -2.60 -7.08 23.29
N TYR A 168 -2.55 -5.79 23.60
CA TYR A 168 -3.04 -5.27 24.86
C TYR A 168 -4.56 -5.42 24.99
N GLN A 169 -5.32 -5.13 23.92
CA GLN A 169 -6.77 -5.35 23.89
C GLN A 169 -7.13 -6.83 24.10
N LEU A 170 -6.52 -7.74 23.32
CA LEU A 170 -6.74 -9.18 23.47
C LEU A 170 -6.39 -9.67 24.89
N ALA A 171 -5.32 -9.13 25.50
CA ALA A 171 -4.97 -9.46 26.88
C ALA A 171 -5.96 -8.90 27.91
N GLN A 172 -6.54 -7.72 27.67
CA GLN A 172 -7.61 -7.18 28.51
C GLN A 172 -8.89 -8.00 28.39
N GLU A 173 -9.27 -8.39 27.17
CA GLU A 173 -10.40 -9.28 26.93
C GLU A 173 -10.21 -10.60 27.67
N ALA A 174 -9.06 -11.25 27.51
CA ALA A 174 -8.75 -12.51 28.19
C ALA A 174 -8.78 -12.42 29.73
N ARG A 175 -8.42 -11.27 30.31
CA ARG A 175 -8.53 -11.04 31.77
C ARG A 175 -9.95 -10.80 32.23
N SER A 176 -10.80 -10.30 31.34
CA SER A 176 -12.18 -9.94 31.64
C SER A 176 -13.15 -11.07 31.34
N ARG A 177 -12.74 -12.10 30.58
CA ARG A 177 -13.55 -13.30 30.31
C ARG A 177 -13.96 -13.98 31.61
N VAL A 178 -15.23 -14.33 31.68
CA VAL A 178 -15.74 -15.19 32.74
C VAL A 178 -15.34 -16.60 32.33
N ASN A 179 -14.22 -17.11 32.85
CA ASN A 179 -13.65 -18.44 32.55
C ASN A 179 -14.56 -19.58 33.00
N LEU A 180 -15.76 -19.69 32.43
CA LEU A 180 -16.74 -20.74 32.65
C LEU A 180 -16.72 -21.68 31.46
N SER A 181 -16.62 -22.98 31.71
CA SER A 181 -16.88 -23.98 30.68
C SER A 181 -18.38 -24.01 30.34
N LEU A 182 -18.72 -24.50 29.13
CA LEU A 182 -20.11 -24.74 28.73
C LEU A 182 -20.84 -25.63 29.76
N SER A 183 -20.16 -26.67 30.25
CA SER A 183 -20.69 -27.58 31.27
C SER A 183 -20.96 -26.90 32.62
N GLU A 184 -20.07 -26.02 33.09
CA GLU A 184 -20.29 -25.29 34.35
C GLU A 184 -21.48 -24.34 34.25
N ALA A 185 -21.61 -23.65 33.11
CA ALA A 185 -22.75 -22.79 32.86
C ALA A 185 -24.07 -23.59 32.80
N GLN A 186 -24.09 -24.72 32.09
CA GLN A 186 -25.26 -25.61 32.04
C GLN A 186 -25.67 -26.11 33.43
N VAL A 187 -24.71 -26.55 34.24
CA VAL A 187 -24.98 -27.00 35.62
C VAL A 187 -25.56 -25.86 36.47
N ALA A 188 -25.00 -24.65 36.38
CA ALA A 188 -25.52 -23.49 37.10
C ALA A 188 -26.94 -23.12 36.65
N GLY A 189 -27.21 -23.14 35.34
CA GLY A 189 -28.53 -22.90 34.77
C GLY A 189 -29.56 -23.93 35.24
N GLN A 190 -29.23 -25.21 35.10
CA GLN A 190 -30.10 -26.32 35.52
C GLN A 190 -30.40 -26.25 37.02
N SER A 191 -29.41 -25.95 37.86
CA SER A 191 -29.62 -25.77 39.30
C SER A 191 -30.62 -24.67 39.62
N VAL A 192 -30.62 -23.57 38.86
CA VAL A 192 -31.60 -22.48 39.03
C VAL A 192 -33.00 -22.94 38.62
N LEU A 193 -33.13 -23.61 37.48
CA LEU A 193 -34.41 -24.10 36.98
C LEU A 193 -35.01 -25.17 37.91
N ASP A 194 -34.19 -26.10 38.41
CA ASP A 194 -34.59 -27.16 39.34
C ASP A 194 -35.11 -26.57 40.66
N SER A 195 -34.44 -25.55 41.19
CA SER A 195 -34.84 -24.89 42.45
C SER A 195 -36.22 -24.19 42.34
N HIS A 196 -36.63 -23.84 41.13
CA HIS A 196 -37.93 -23.21 40.85
C HIS A 196 -38.93 -24.16 40.17
N ALA A 197 -38.57 -25.45 40.02
CA ALA A 197 -39.36 -26.47 39.31
C ALA A 197 -39.80 -26.02 37.89
N VAL A 198 -38.92 -25.30 37.18
CA VAL A 198 -39.22 -24.74 35.85
C VAL A 198 -39.00 -25.79 34.78
N THR A 199 -39.98 -25.91 33.88
CA THR A 199 -39.88 -26.70 32.65
C THR A 199 -40.28 -25.83 31.47
N PHE A 200 -39.47 -25.83 30.41
CA PHE A 200 -39.77 -25.06 29.20
C PHE A 200 -40.76 -25.77 28.26
N LYS A 201 -41.24 -26.97 28.60
CA LYS A 201 -42.14 -27.76 27.75
C LYS A 201 -43.43 -27.02 27.37
N ASP A 202 -43.98 -26.22 28.28
CA ASP A 202 -45.25 -25.51 28.08
C ASP A 202 -45.09 -24.13 27.43
N TRP A 203 -43.85 -23.63 27.34
CA TRP A 203 -43.57 -22.34 26.71
C TRP A 203 -43.78 -22.45 25.20
N LYS A 204 -44.22 -21.38 24.55
CA LYS A 204 -44.25 -21.29 23.08
C LYS A 204 -42.87 -20.95 22.53
N THR A 205 -42.64 -21.20 21.25
CA THR A 205 -41.39 -20.83 20.58
C THR A 205 -41.12 -19.32 20.65
N SER A 206 -42.16 -18.48 20.57
CA SER A 206 -42.01 -17.02 20.70
C SER A 206 -41.67 -16.59 22.12
N GLU A 207 -42.19 -17.28 23.14
CA GLU A 207 -41.88 -17.02 24.56
C GLU A 207 -40.44 -17.41 24.89
N LEU A 208 -39.92 -18.49 24.30
CA LEU A 208 -38.51 -18.86 24.43
C LEU A 208 -37.59 -17.82 23.79
N MET A 209 -37.89 -17.40 22.56
CA MET A 209 -37.13 -16.34 21.89
C MET A 209 -37.19 -15.03 22.70
N ALA A 210 -38.34 -14.68 23.25
CA ALA A 210 -38.51 -13.52 24.12
C ALA A 210 -37.66 -13.63 25.40
N GLY A 211 -37.59 -14.82 26.00
CA GLY A 211 -36.71 -15.12 27.13
C GLY A 211 -35.23 -15.02 26.78
N MET A 212 -34.84 -15.50 25.60
CA MET A 212 -33.48 -15.39 25.07
C MET A 212 -33.07 -13.93 24.87
N ILE A 213 -33.93 -13.13 24.23
CA ILE A 213 -33.74 -11.68 24.06
C ILE A 213 -33.60 -11.01 25.42
N PHE A 214 -34.48 -11.29 26.38
CA PHE A 214 -34.41 -10.66 27.70
C PHE A 214 -33.13 -11.03 28.44
N THR A 215 -32.77 -12.31 28.45
CA THR A 215 -31.57 -12.81 29.15
C THR A 215 -30.30 -12.20 28.57
N LEU A 216 -30.17 -12.17 27.25
CA LEU A 216 -29.01 -11.62 26.57
C LEU A 216 -28.99 -10.07 26.60
N ALA A 217 -30.06 -9.43 26.16
CA ALA A 217 -30.10 -7.99 25.89
C ALA A 217 -30.33 -7.14 27.15
N VAL A 218 -31.00 -7.70 28.18
CA VAL A 218 -31.29 -7.00 29.44
C VAL A 218 -30.40 -7.51 30.56
N LEU A 219 -30.48 -8.81 30.89
CA LEU A 219 -29.71 -9.37 32.01
C LEU A 219 -28.21 -9.38 31.73
N GLY A 220 -27.81 -9.63 30.48
CA GLY A 220 -26.42 -9.51 30.03
C GLY A 220 -25.80 -8.14 30.26
N ARG A 221 -26.61 -7.07 30.36
CA ARG A 221 -26.15 -5.71 30.67
C ARG A 221 -26.16 -5.38 32.17
N GLY A 222 -26.73 -6.25 33.00
CA GLY A 222 -27.00 -5.97 34.40
C GLY A 222 -28.27 -5.14 34.62
N ASP A 223 -29.11 -4.98 33.59
CA ASP A 223 -30.38 -4.25 33.66
C ASP A 223 -31.52 -5.17 34.16
N ASN A 224 -32.68 -4.57 34.41
CA ASN A 224 -33.88 -5.27 34.90
C ASN A 224 -35.12 -5.07 34.01
N VAL A 225 -35.04 -4.16 33.05
CA VAL A 225 -36.19 -3.72 32.24
C VAL A 225 -35.71 -3.54 30.80
N PHE A 226 -36.48 -4.07 29.84
CA PHE A 226 -36.20 -3.84 28.43
C PHE A 226 -36.52 -2.37 28.08
N PRO A 227 -35.57 -1.61 27.50
CA PRO A 227 -35.75 -0.19 27.29
C PRO A 227 -36.82 0.11 26.21
N LEU A 228 -37.79 0.95 26.58
CA LEU A 228 -38.91 1.35 25.71
C LEU A 228 -38.46 2.01 24.40
N ALA A 229 -37.36 2.77 24.45
CA ALA A 229 -36.80 3.49 23.31
C ALA A 229 -36.33 2.56 22.17
N HIS A 230 -36.14 1.27 22.46
CA HIS A 230 -35.56 0.28 21.55
C HIS A 230 -36.58 -0.78 21.09
N ARG A 231 -37.88 -0.53 21.29
CA ARG A 231 -38.95 -1.44 20.85
C ARG A 231 -38.93 -1.70 19.35
N ASP A 232 -38.49 -0.72 18.55
CA ASP A 232 -38.54 -0.78 17.10
C ASP A 232 -37.59 -1.83 16.49
N ILE A 233 -36.61 -2.30 17.25
CA ILE A 233 -35.63 -3.31 16.82
C ILE A 233 -36.23 -4.71 16.71
N ILE A 234 -37.33 -4.98 17.43
CA ILE A 234 -37.90 -6.33 17.54
C ILE A 234 -38.72 -6.71 16.29
N ALA A 235 -39.45 -5.75 15.72
CA ALA A 235 -40.29 -5.99 14.55
C ALA A 235 -40.65 -4.70 13.80
N ASN A 236 -40.74 -4.81 12.47
CA ASN A 236 -41.12 -3.72 11.59
C ASN A 236 -42.61 -3.34 11.70
N ASP A 237 -43.48 -4.33 11.90
CA ASP A 237 -44.92 -4.11 12.08
C ASP A 237 -45.25 -3.69 13.53
N LYS A 238 -46.14 -2.70 13.66
CA LYS A 238 -46.55 -2.14 14.97
C LYS A 238 -47.25 -3.17 15.86
N THR A 239 -48.10 -4.03 15.29
CA THR A 239 -48.87 -5.00 16.09
C THR A 239 -47.99 -6.12 16.64
N THR A 240 -47.09 -6.62 15.81
CA THR A 240 -46.08 -7.64 16.13
C THR A 240 -45.07 -7.11 17.14
N ARG A 241 -44.67 -5.83 17.00
CA ARG A 241 -43.76 -5.15 17.92
C ARG A 241 -44.31 -5.06 19.33
N GLU A 242 -45.56 -4.60 19.48
CA GLU A 242 -46.18 -4.46 20.80
C GLU A 242 -46.36 -5.82 21.47
N ARG A 243 -46.81 -6.83 20.70
CA ARG A 243 -46.92 -8.20 21.19
C ARG A 243 -45.57 -8.76 21.64
N SER A 244 -44.53 -8.62 20.82
CA SER A 244 -43.21 -9.15 21.15
C SER A 244 -42.59 -8.44 22.36
N PHE A 245 -42.80 -7.12 22.50
CA PHE A 245 -42.38 -6.39 23.70
C PHE A 245 -43.09 -6.90 24.96
N GLN A 246 -44.39 -7.18 24.88
CA GLN A 246 -45.14 -7.77 26.00
C GLN A 246 -44.62 -9.17 26.34
N GLU A 247 -44.36 -10.00 25.33
CA GLU A 247 -43.79 -11.35 25.52
C GLU A 247 -42.38 -11.27 26.17
N ILE A 248 -41.50 -10.37 25.71
CA ILE A 248 -40.16 -10.12 26.29
C ILE A 248 -40.27 -9.67 27.75
N THR A 249 -41.19 -8.76 28.03
CA THR A 249 -41.38 -8.26 29.39
C THR A 249 -41.92 -9.35 30.32
N ALA A 250 -42.93 -10.12 29.86
CA ALA A 250 -43.51 -11.21 30.63
C ALA A 250 -42.51 -12.34 30.91
N ALA A 251 -41.78 -12.79 29.88
CA ALA A 251 -40.71 -13.77 30.03
C ALA A 251 -39.61 -13.25 30.97
N GLY A 252 -39.26 -11.96 30.86
CA GLY A 252 -38.28 -11.32 31.70
C GLY A 252 -38.64 -11.27 33.18
N GLU A 253 -39.90 -11.01 33.52
CA GLU A 253 -40.35 -11.07 34.93
C GLU A 253 -40.21 -12.48 35.51
N LEU A 254 -40.53 -13.53 34.74
CA LEU A 254 -40.34 -14.92 35.17
C LEU A 254 -38.85 -15.24 35.37
N ILE A 255 -38.00 -14.88 34.41
CA ILE A 255 -36.57 -15.16 34.47
C ILE A 255 -35.90 -14.41 35.63
N LYS A 256 -36.29 -13.16 35.89
CA LYS A 256 -35.82 -12.40 37.06
C LYS A 256 -36.25 -13.05 38.38
N ALA A 257 -37.44 -13.64 38.43
CA ALA A 257 -37.88 -14.35 39.63
C ALA A 257 -36.96 -15.55 39.94
N TRP A 258 -36.42 -16.21 38.92
CA TRP A 258 -35.51 -17.36 39.09
C TRP A 258 -34.08 -16.94 39.44
N LEU A 259 -33.56 -15.93 38.74
CA LEU A 259 -32.16 -15.50 38.86
C LEU A 259 -31.92 -14.48 39.98
N GLY A 260 -32.99 -13.91 40.55
CA GLY A 260 -32.92 -12.86 41.55
C GLY A 260 -33.27 -11.48 40.98
N VAL A 261 -33.92 -10.65 41.80
CA VAL A 261 -34.49 -9.36 41.37
C VAL A 261 -33.43 -8.27 41.24
N THR A 262 -32.32 -8.34 41.97
CA THR A 262 -31.26 -7.33 41.96
C THR A 262 -30.04 -7.79 41.16
N SER A 263 -29.48 -6.88 40.36
CA SER A 263 -28.32 -7.18 39.50
C SER A 263 -27.09 -7.66 40.26
N GLN A 264 -26.88 -7.17 41.49
CA GLN A 264 -25.76 -7.56 42.35
C GLN A 264 -25.87 -8.99 42.93
N SER A 265 -27.08 -9.56 42.93
CA SER A 265 -27.32 -10.92 43.45
C SER A 265 -27.21 -12.01 42.38
N ARG A 266 -27.12 -11.64 41.10
CA ARG A 266 -27.14 -12.59 39.99
C ARG A 266 -25.75 -13.13 39.73
N ASP A 267 -25.62 -14.45 39.79
CA ASP A 267 -24.44 -15.16 39.33
C ASP A 267 -24.38 -15.13 37.79
N PRO A 268 -23.30 -14.59 37.17
CA PRO A 268 -23.10 -14.66 35.72
C PRO A 268 -23.21 -16.08 35.15
N ALA A 269 -22.75 -17.10 35.88
CA ALA A 269 -22.83 -18.49 35.43
C ALA A 269 -24.28 -18.95 35.29
N ALA A 270 -25.14 -18.54 36.23
CA ALA A 270 -26.56 -18.85 36.18
C ALA A 270 -27.28 -18.13 35.04
N ILE A 271 -26.92 -16.86 34.75
CA ILE A 271 -27.48 -16.12 33.59
C ILE A 271 -27.12 -16.85 32.28
N ILE A 272 -25.85 -17.21 32.10
CA ILE A 272 -25.39 -17.94 30.91
C ILE A 272 -26.11 -19.30 30.85
N GLY A 273 -26.18 -20.03 31.95
CA GLY A 273 -26.84 -21.32 32.02
C GLY A 273 -28.32 -21.28 31.62
N VAL A 274 -29.10 -20.34 32.18
CA VAL A 274 -30.51 -20.16 31.81
C VAL A 274 -30.65 -19.81 30.32
N MET A 275 -29.74 -18.99 29.78
CA MET A 275 -29.72 -18.69 28.35
C MET A 275 -29.46 -19.94 27.49
N LEU A 276 -28.53 -20.81 27.90
CA LEU A 276 -28.24 -22.06 27.19
C LEU A 276 -29.45 -22.99 27.22
N GLU A 277 -30.13 -23.13 28.36
CA GLU A 277 -31.33 -23.97 28.47
C GLU A 277 -32.51 -23.42 27.66
N LEU A 278 -32.72 -22.10 27.64
CA LEU A 278 -33.69 -21.46 26.76
C LEU A 278 -33.38 -21.72 25.29
N THR A 279 -32.12 -21.60 24.91
CA THR A 279 -31.64 -21.83 23.53
C THR A 279 -31.82 -23.27 23.12
N HIS A 280 -31.46 -24.23 23.98
CA HIS A 280 -31.64 -25.65 23.74
C HIS A 280 -33.13 -26.03 23.62
N ALA A 281 -34.00 -25.50 24.49
CA ALA A 281 -35.45 -25.71 24.39
C ALA A 281 -36.04 -25.11 23.10
N TRP A 282 -35.49 -23.98 22.64
CA TRP A 282 -35.91 -23.33 21.40
C TRP A 282 -35.45 -24.10 20.16
N ALA A 283 -34.18 -24.52 20.15
CA ALA A 283 -33.55 -25.26 19.06
C ALA A 283 -34.27 -26.58 18.77
N ASN A 284 -34.78 -27.25 19.80
CA ASN A 284 -35.57 -28.48 19.68
C ASN A 284 -36.95 -28.29 18.99
N ARG A 285 -37.36 -27.06 18.67
CA ARG A 285 -38.67 -26.73 18.09
C ARG A 285 -38.60 -26.06 16.73
N VAL A 286 -37.40 -25.81 16.23
CA VAL A 286 -37.17 -25.07 14.98
C VAL A 286 -36.17 -25.82 14.12
N ASP A 287 -36.21 -25.54 12.82
CA ASP A 287 -35.26 -26.11 11.85
C ASP A 287 -33.85 -25.53 12.10
N GLN A 288 -32.81 -26.33 11.85
CA GLN A 288 -31.40 -25.92 11.93
C GLN A 288 -31.10 -24.69 11.06
N ASN A 289 -31.82 -24.52 9.95
CA ASN A 289 -31.70 -23.32 9.08
C ASN A 289 -32.08 -22.00 9.78
N GLU A 290 -32.80 -22.07 10.90
CA GLU A 290 -33.19 -20.89 11.69
C GLU A 290 -32.14 -20.54 12.76
N TYR A 291 -31.20 -21.43 13.08
CA TYR A 291 -30.25 -21.22 14.17
C TYR A 291 -29.35 -20.01 13.91
N ALA A 292 -28.73 -19.95 12.73
CA ALA A 292 -27.88 -18.82 12.34
C ALA A 292 -28.68 -17.50 12.33
N LYS A 293 -29.91 -17.51 11.80
CA LYS A 293 -30.77 -16.31 11.76
C LYS A 293 -31.11 -15.81 13.16
N ALA A 294 -31.42 -16.72 14.08
CA ALA A 294 -31.69 -16.38 15.46
C ALA A 294 -30.46 -15.80 16.16
N LEU A 295 -29.26 -16.35 15.92
CA LEU A 295 -28.02 -15.83 16.49
C LEU A 295 -27.64 -14.45 15.95
N PHE A 296 -27.86 -14.19 14.66
CA PHE A 296 -27.68 -12.85 14.11
C PHE A 296 -28.72 -11.88 14.68
N PHE A 297 -29.98 -12.31 14.83
CA PHE A 297 -31.04 -11.48 15.38
C PHE A 297 -30.82 -11.11 16.86
N LEU A 298 -30.73 -12.11 17.74
CA LEU A 298 -29.57 -12.25 18.61
C LEU A 298 -28.70 -11.02 18.91
N ASP A 299 -27.63 -11.01 18.14
CA ASP A 299 -26.57 -10.06 18.15
C ASP A 299 -27.01 -8.64 17.74
N ASP A 300 -27.83 -8.52 16.70
CA ASP A 300 -28.36 -7.24 16.24
C ASP A 300 -29.13 -6.53 17.36
N VAL A 301 -29.94 -7.27 18.13
CA VAL A 301 -30.66 -6.74 19.30
C VAL A 301 -29.67 -6.24 20.36
N CYS A 302 -28.59 -6.98 20.62
CA CYS A 302 -27.53 -6.55 21.53
C CYS A 302 -26.86 -5.25 21.10
N LEU A 303 -26.40 -5.20 19.85
CA LEU A 303 -25.68 -4.06 19.28
C LEU A 303 -26.56 -2.81 19.20
N ALA A 304 -27.85 -2.99 18.94
CA ALA A 304 -28.80 -1.88 18.88
C ALA A 304 -29.07 -1.24 20.25
N LEU A 305 -28.79 -1.94 21.36
CA LEU A 305 -28.84 -1.41 22.71
C LEU A 305 -27.53 -0.73 23.16
N GLY A 306 -26.45 -0.88 22.40
CA GLY A 306 -25.13 -0.30 22.64
C GLY A 306 -23.98 -1.30 22.47
N PRO A 307 -22.73 -0.92 22.81
CA PRO A 307 -21.60 -1.84 22.80
C PRO A 307 -21.86 -3.05 23.71
N ARG A 308 -21.52 -4.25 23.23
CA ARG A 308 -21.71 -5.49 24.00
C ARG A 308 -20.92 -5.46 25.30
N THR A 309 -21.54 -5.94 26.37
CA THR A 309 -20.84 -6.18 27.65
C THR A 309 -20.04 -7.48 27.60
N ILE A 310 -19.16 -7.66 28.58
CA ILE A 310 -18.39 -8.90 28.76
C ILE A 310 -19.33 -10.12 28.83
N LEU A 311 -20.41 -10.03 29.62
CA LEU A 311 -21.36 -11.13 29.79
C LEU A 311 -22.12 -11.43 28.49
N GLN A 312 -22.46 -10.40 27.71
CA GLN A 312 -23.11 -10.60 26.40
C GLN A 312 -22.20 -11.30 25.40
N ASN A 313 -20.91 -10.94 25.37
CA ASN A 313 -19.92 -11.64 24.54
C ASN A 313 -19.80 -13.11 24.96
N GLU A 314 -19.70 -13.37 26.27
CA GLU A 314 -19.62 -14.74 26.80
C GLU A 314 -20.86 -15.58 26.47
N ILE A 315 -22.05 -14.98 26.47
CA ILE A 315 -23.27 -15.66 26.03
C ILE A 315 -23.18 -15.96 24.53
N ILE A 316 -22.98 -14.93 23.70
CA ILE A 316 -22.97 -15.06 22.23
C ILE A 316 -21.91 -16.06 21.75
N ASP A 317 -20.74 -16.10 22.39
CA ASP A 317 -19.66 -17.02 22.02
C ASP A 317 -20.01 -18.49 22.30
N ARG A 318 -20.90 -18.78 23.27
CA ARG A 318 -21.28 -20.16 23.64
C ARG A 318 -22.50 -20.70 22.89
N LEU A 319 -23.37 -19.83 22.36
CA LEU A 319 -24.56 -20.31 21.65
C LEU A 319 -24.21 -21.12 20.38
N PRO A 320 -23.21 -20.74 19.56
CA PRO A 320 -22.78 -21.53 18.41
C PRO A 320 -22.25 -22.91 18.80
N GLU A 321 -21.48 -23.00 19.90
CA GLU A 321 -20.97 -24.26 20.44
C GLU A 321 -22.12 -25.19 20.88
N LEU A 322 -23.16 -24.63 21.52
CA LEU A 322 -24.36 -25.37 21.91
C LEU A 322 -25.17 -25.87 20.69
N LEU A 323 -25.20 -25.08 19.62
CA LEU A 323 -26.00 -25.35 18.42
C LEU A 323 -25.23 -26.14 17.34
N ASP A 324 -23.98 -26.54 17.62
CA ASP A 324 -23.08 -27.23 16.69
C ASP A 324 -22.90 -26.46 15.36
N LEU A 325 -22.75 -25.14 15.46
CA LEU A 325 -22.53 -24.25 14.31
C LEU A 325 -21.04 -23.91 14.14
N GLU A 326 -20.48 -24.23 12.97
CA GLU A 326 -19.15 -23.75 12.59
C GLU A 326 -19.20 -22.26 12.18
N ILE A 327 -18.51 -21.41 12.92
CA ILE A 327 -18.36 -19.98 12.56
C ILE A 327 -17.14 -19.84 11.66
N GLU A 328 -17.36 -19.71 10.36
CA GLU A 328 -16.30 -19.35 9.42
C GLU A 328 -16.10 -17.83 9.45
N VAL A 329 -15.08 -17.37 10.18
CA VAL A 329 -14.69 -15.95 10.15
C VAL A 329 -14.04 -15.68 8.80
N LEU A 330 -14.82 -15.11 7.88
CA LEU A 330 -14.30 -14.56 6.64
C LEU A 330 -13.35 -13.40 6.99
N ALA A 331 -12.06 -13.72 7.07
CA ALA A 331 -11.01 -12.74 7.13
C ALA A 331 -10.99 -11.98 5.79
N GLU A 332 -11.80 -10.92 5.69
CA GLU A 332 -11.71 -9.99 4.58
C GLU A 332 -10.32 -9.30 4.61
N GLY A 333 -9.43 -9.81 3.76
CA GLY A 333 -8.47 -9.06 2.94
C GLY A 333 -7.51 -8.11 3.64
N GLY A 334 -6.24 -8.52 3.75
CA GLY A 334 -5.11 -7.67 4.12
C GLY A 334 -4.65 -6.67 3.05
#